data_AF-A0A953LU55-F1
#
_entry.id   AF-A0A953LU55-F1
#
_cell.length_a   1.000
_cell.length_b   1.000
_cell.length_c   1.000
_cell.angle_alpha   90.00
_cell.angle_beta   90.00
_cell.angle_gamma   90.00
#
_symmetry.space_group_name_H-M   'P 1'
#
loop_
_entity.id
_entity.type
_entity.pdbx_description
1 polymer ?
#
loop_
_entity_poly.entity_id
_entity_poly.type
_entity_poly.pdbx_seq_one_letter_code
_entity_poly.pdbx_strand_id
1 'polypeptide(L)'
;MANAPRPLVAGNWKMNGLGASAAELEKMIAGASRFSGRADLMICPPATLLVRFAGIARGSPVAIGAQDCHAQPSGAFTGDISAEMLADAGASAVIVGHSERRTLHDESDADVKAKANAVARVK
;
A
#
# COMPACT_ATOMS: atom_id res chain seq x y z
N MET A 1 -22.14 -7.63 22.60
CA MET A 1 -22.13 -6.82 21.37
C MET A 1 -20.90 -7.22 20.59
N ALA A 2 -21.03 -7.70 19.36
CA ALA A 2 -19.88 -8.05 18.54
C ALA A 2 -18.99 -6.82 18.37
N ASN A 3 -17.69 -6.97 18.61
CA ASN A 3 -16.73 -5.87 18.52
C ASN A 3 -16.71 -5.38 17.06
N ALA A 4 -17.18 -4.16 16.80
CA ALA A 4 -17.23 -3.62 15.44
C ALA A 4 -15.80 -3.57 14.85
N PRO A 5 -15.61 -3.87 13.55
CA PRO A 5 -14.29 -3.79 12.94
C PRO A 5 -13.74 -2.37 13.07
N ARG A 6 -12.44 -2.27 13.36
CA ARG A 6 -11.77 -0.99 13.50
C ARG A 6 -11.75 -0.26 12.14
N PRO A 7 -12.15 1.01 12.06
CA PRO A 7 -12.07 1.77 10.81
C PRO A 7 -10.62 1.89 10.32
N LEU A 8 -10.42 1.81 9.00
CA LEU A 8 -9.15 2.09 8.34
C LEU A 8 -9.31 3.33 7.45
N VAL A 9 -8.39 4.29 7.60
CA VAL A 9 -8.25 5.44 6.68
C VAL A 9 -6.98 5.23 5.87
N ALA A 10 -7.12 4.93 4.58
CA ALA A 10 -6.02 4.68 3.66
C ALA A 10 -5.91 5.80 2.61
N GLY A 11 -4.80 6.52 2.61
CA GLY A 11 -4.48 7.52 1.60
C GLY A 11 -3.77 6.90 0.40
N ASN A 12 -4.50 6.67 -0.71
CA ASN A 12 -3.90 6.29 -1.98
C ASN A 12 -3.34 7.54 -2.69
N TRP A 13 -2.02 7.67 -2.76
CA TRP A 13 -1.37 8.84 -3.39
C TRP A 13 -1.38 8.78 -4.93
N LYS A 14 -1.77 7.63 -5.50
CA LYS A 14 -1.72 7.38 -6.95
C LYS A 14 -0.33 7.68 -7.50
N MET A 15 -0.22 8.17 -8.74
CA MET A 15 1.04 8.59 -9.36
C MET A 15 1.49 10.00 -8.90
N ASN A 16 1.47 10.28 -7.59
CA ASN A 16 1.92 11.56 -7.03
C ASN A 16 2.94 11.38 -5.91
N GLY A 17 3.93 12.26 -5.92
CA GLY A 17 4.98 12.32 -4.92
C GLY A 17 6.36 12.08 -5.52
N LEU A 18 7.35 12.74 -4.91
CA LEU A 18 8.78 12.54 -5.19
C LEU A 18 9.53 12.45 -3.86
N GLY A 19 10.86 12.35 -3.89
CA GLY A 19 11.67 12.34 -2.67
C GLY A 19 11.38 13.50 -1.73
N ALA A 20 11.09 14.70 -2.24
CA ALA A 20 10.75 15.85 -1.41
C ALA A 20 9.44 15.66 -0.59
N SER A 21 8.53 14.79 -1.03
CA SER A 21 7.25 14.52 -0.36
C SER A 21 7.37 13.79 0.98
N ALA A 22 8.57 13.36 1.40
CA ALA A 22 8.76 12.81 2.76
C ALA A 22 8.38 13.79 3.86
N ALA A 23 8.63 15.09 3.66
CA ALA A 23 8.26 16.10 4.65
C ALA A 23 6.73 16.15 4.89
N GLU A 24 5.94 15.73 3.90
CA GLU A 24 4.48 15.62 4.04
C GLU A 24 4.09 14.38 4.85
N LEU A 25 4.73 13.23 4.60
CA LEU A 25 4.54 12.03 5.42
C LEU A 25 4.90 12.27 6.89
N GLU A 26 6.02 12.95 7.16
CA GLU A 26 6.45 13.30 8.52
C GLU A 26 5.41 14.15 9.25
N LYS A 27 4.81 15.13 8.56
CA LYS A 27 3.71 15.94 9.11
C LYS A 27 2.47 15.10 9.40
N MET A 28 2.12 14.16 8.52
CA MET A 28 1.01 13.22 8.75
C MET A 28 1.27 12.35 9.99
N ILE A 29 2.48 11.80 10.12
CA ILE A 29 2.90 11.00 11.28
C ILE A 29 2.81 11.82 12.58
N ALA A 30 3.30 13.07 12.58
CA ALA A 30 3.22 13.94 13.75
C ALA A 30 1.76 14.21 14.19
N GLY A 31 0.81 14.20 13.24
CA GLY A 31 -0.62 14.36 13.52
C GLY A 31 -1.38 13.08 13.84
N ALA A 32 -0.81 11.91 13.54
CA ALA A 32 -1.49 10.62 13.56
C ALA A 32 -1.96 10.17 14.96
N SER A 33 -1.26 10.59 16.02
CA SER A 33 -1.60 10.25 17.41
C SER A 33 -3.02 10.68 17.82
N ARG A 34 -3.58 11.70 17.16
CA ARG A 34 -4.95 12.18 17.37
C ARG A 34 -6.02 11.14 17.01
N PHE A 35 -5.67 10.15 16.19
CA PHE A 35 -6.56 9.07 15.74
C PHE A 35 -6.30 7.75 16.48
N SER A 36 -5.38 7.74 17.44
CA SER A 36 -5.09 6.55 18.24
C SER A 36 -6.36 6.03 18.92
N GLY A 37 -6.57 4.72 18.86
CA GLY A 37 -7.78 4.05 19.34
C GLY A 37 -9.04 4.27 18.49
N ARG A 38 -9.05 5.19 17.51
CA ARG A 38 -10.23 5.51 16.68
C ARG A 38 -10.19 4.90 15.28
N ALA A 39 -9.01 4.86 14.67
CA ALA A 39 -8.80 4.29 13.33
C ALA A 39 -7.38 3.76 13.17
N ASP A 40 -7.21 2.83 12.24
CA ASP A 40 -5.94 2.52 11.60
C ASP A 40 -5.66 3.54 10.49
N LEU A 41 -4.40 3.93 10.32
CA LEU A 41 -3.97 4.89 9.31
C LEU A 41 -2.98 4.23 8.36
N MET A 42 -3.15 4.45 7.06
CA MET A 42 -2.26 3.92 6.04
C MET A 42 -2.02 4.92 4.93
N ILE A 43 -0.80 4.92 4.38
CA ILE A 43 -0.45 5.65 3.16
C ILE A 43 0.08 4.67 2.11
N CYS A 44 -0.44 4.75 0.89
CA CYS A 44 0.01 3.97 -0.26
C CYS A 44 0.69 4.89 -1.28
N PRO A 45 2.02 5.10 -1.21
CA PRO A 45 2.76 5.94 -2.14
C PRO A 45 3.06 5.21 -3.48
N PRO A 46 3.51 5.93 -4.52
CA PRO A 46 4.13 5.30 -5.68
C PRO A 46 5.27 4.35 -5.27
N ALA A 47 5.44 3.25 -5.99
CA ALA A 47 6.41 2.21 -5.64
C ALA A 47 7.86 2.73 -5.52
N THR A 48 8.20 3.78 -6.28
CA THR A 48 9.52 4.45 -6.22
C THR A 48 9.84 5.07 -4.85
N LEU A 49 8.84 5.30 -4.00
CA LEU A 49 9.00 5.90 -2.67
C LEU A 49 8.82 4.90 -1.52
N LEU A 50 8.44 3.65 -1.82
CA LEU A 50 7.94 2.71 -0.81
C LEU A 50 8.96 2.41 0.29
N VAL A 51 10.18 2.00 -0.08
CA VAL A 51 11.26 1.70 0.88
C VAL A 51 11.57 2.90 1.78
N ARG A 52 11.62 4.10 1.19
CA ARG A 52 11.92 5.34 1.94
C ARG A 52 10.80 5.69 2.90
N PHE A 53 9.55 5.58 2.46
CA PHE A 53 8.38 5.88 3.28
C PHE A 53 8.20 4.86 4.40
N ALA A 54 8.44 3.58 4.14
CA ALA A 54 8.47 2.53 5.16
C ALA A 54 9.57 2.80 6.21
N GLY A 55 10.74 3.26 5.78
CA GLY A 55 11.81 3.70 6.69
C GLY A 55 11.39 4.83 7.63
N ILE A 56 10.76 5.88 7.08
CA ILE A 56 10.27 7.05 7.85
C ILE A 56 9.13 6.65 8.81
N ALA A 57 8.21 5.81 8.35
CA ALA A 57 7.04 5.39 9.13
C ALA A 57 7.33 4.33 10.19
N ARG A 58 8.55 3.77 10.22
CA ARG A 58 8.95 2.71 11.15
C ARG A 58 8.75 3.16 12.61
N GLY A 59 7.97 2.39 13.36
CA GLY A 59 7.64 2.69 14.76
C GLY A 59 6.58 3.79 14.94
N SER A 60 6.07 4.37 13.86
CA SER A 60 4.96 5.31 13.88
C SER A 60 3.60 4.57 13.85
N PRO A 61 2.49 5.24 14.20
CA PRO A 61 1.14 4.67 14.08
C PRO A 61 0.60 4.67 12.64
N VAL A 62 1.37 5.11 11.63
CA VAL A 62 0.97 5.12 10.22
C VAL A 62 1.60 3.93 9.50
N ALA A 63 0.77 3.05 8.95
CA ALA A 63 1.21 1.94 8.13
C ALA A 63 1.53 2.40 6.69
N ILE A 64 2.41 1.68 6.01
CA ILE A 64 2.67 1.86 4.58
C ILE A 64 2.05 0.68 3.81
N GLY A 65 1.38 1.01 2.71
CA GLY A 65 0.84 0.05 1.76
C GLY A 65 1.36 0.31 0.34
N ALA A 66 1.03 -0.57 -0.59
CA ALA A 66 1.34 -0.44 -2.01
C ALA A 66 0.08 -0.21 -2.86
N GLN A 67 0.26 0.19 -4.11
CA GLN A 67 -0.84 0.58 -5.00
C GLN A 67 -1.27 -0.51 -5.99
N ASP A 68 -0.40 -1.49 -6.26
CA ASP A 68 -0.66 -2.64 -7.11
C ASP A 68 0.43 -3.69 -6.89
N CYS A 69 0.21 -4.93 -7.34
CA CYS A 69 1.24 -5.97 -7.42
C CYS A 69 1.01 -6.91 -8.61
N HIS A 70 2.03 -7.65 -8.97
CA HIS A 70 1.94 -8.74 -9.94
C HIS A 70 1.47 -10.05 -9.29
N ALA A 71 0.75 -10.87 -10.05
CA ALA A 71 0.18 -12.13 -9.56
C ALA A 71 1.24 -13.20 -9.28
N GLN A 72 2.38 -13.18 -9.98
CA GLN A 72 3.48 -14.14 -9.78
C GLN A 72 4.49 -13.65 -8.72
N PRO A 73 5.15 -14.56 -7.98
CA PRO A 73 6.16 -14.19 -6.98
C PRO A 73 7.44 -13.60 -7.57
N SER A 74 7.83 -14.07 -8.76
CA SER A 74 8.97 -13.60 -9.54
C SER A 74 8.85 -14.13 -10.98
N GLY A 75 9.61 -13.57 -11.91
CA GLY A 75 9.69 -14.09 -13.28
C GLY A 75 10.05 -13.01 -14.30
N ALA A 76 9.89 -13.34 -15.58
CA ALA A 76 10.18 -12.43 -16.69
C ALA A 76 9.04 -11.41 -16.91
N PHE A 77 8.84 -10.51 -15.94
CA PHE A 77 7.80 -9.47 -15.93
C PHE A 77 8.46 -8.09 -15.80
N THR A 78 9.19 -7.67 -16.83
CA THR A 78 9.97 -6.43 -16.81
C THR A 78 9.09 -5.22 -16.49
N GLY A 79 9.39 -4.52 -15.39
CA GLY A 79 8.66 -3.34 -14.93
C GLY A 79 7.61 -3.60 -13.86
N ASP A 80 7.23 -4.86 -13.65
CA ASP A 80 6.25 -5.25 -12.64
C ASP A 80 6.89 -5.49 -11.27
N ILE A 81 6.07 -5.43 -10.22
CA ILE A 81 6.51 -5.58 -8.82
C ILE A 81 5.67 -6.67 -8.15
N SER A 82 6.30 -7.70 -7.59
CA SER A 82 5.60 -8.78 -6.90
C SER A 82 5.20 -8.39 -5.47
N ALA A 83 4.24 -9.12 -4.89
CA ALA A 83 3.83 -8.94 -3.51
C ALA A 83 5.01 -9.13 -2.52
N GLU A 84 5.94 -10.03 -2.83
CA GLU A 84 7.15 -10.29 -2.03
C GLU A 84 8.08 -9.08 -2.03
N MET A 85 8.31 -8.46 -3.19
CA MET A 85 9.12 -7.24 -3.28
C MET A 85 8.51 -6.09 -2.48
N LEU A 86 7.18 -5.98 -2.47
CA LEU A 86 6.48 -4.93 -1.71
C LEU A 86 6.60 -5.16 -0.20
N ALA A 87 6.44 -6.41 0.24
CA ALA A 87 6.58 -6.77 1.65
C ALA A 87 8.02 -6.56 2.14
N ASP A 88 9.02 -6.97 1.34
CA ASP A 88 10.44 -6.72 1.64
C ASP A 88 10.74 -5.21 1.74
N ALA A 89 10.15 -4.41 0.84
CA ALA A 89 10.24 -2.96 0.88
C ALA A 89 9.49 -2.30 2.07
N GLY A 90 8.70 -3.08 2.83
CA GLY A 90 8.04 -2.66 4.07
C GLY A 90 6.56 -2.30 3.94
N ALA A 91 5.91 -2.64 2.83
CA ALA A 91 4.46 -2.52 2.73
C ALA A 91 3.75 -3.64 3.52
N SER A 92 2.69 -3.26 4.23
CA SER A 92 1.86 -4.16 5.05
C SER A 92 0.53 -4.54 4.38
N ALA A 93 0.19 -3.88 3.27
CA ALA A 93 -1.00 -4.16 2.48
C ALA A 93 -0.78 -3.66 1.04
N VAL A 94 -1.63 -4.12 0.12
CA VAL A 94 -1.60 -3.72 -1.28
C VAL A 94 -3.02 -3.45 -1.76
N ILE A 95 -3.23 -2.32 -2.43
CA ILE A 95 -4.46 -2.05 -3.17
C ILE A 95 -4.43 -2.89 -4.45
N VAL A 96 -5.53 -3.59 -4.76
CA VAL A 96 -5.69 -4.34 -6.01
C VAL A 96 -7.04 -4.02 -6.63
N GLY A 97 -7.11 -3.99 -7.97
CA GLY A 97 -8.36 -3.73 -8.69
C GLY A 97 -8.91 -2.31 -8.53
N HIS A 98 -8.02 -1.32 -8.32
CA HIS A 98 -8.40 0.10 -8.34
C HIS A 98 -9.05 0.43 -9.69
N SER A 99 -10.03 1.35 -9.70
CA SER A 99 -10.80 1.67 -10.92
C SER A 99 -9.91 2.14 -12.07
N GLU A 100 -8.86 2.93 -11.78
CA GLU A 100 -7.88 3.34 -12.79
C GLU A 100 -7.18 2.14 -13.45
N ARG A 101 -6.92 1.06 -12.70
CA ARG A 101 -6.31 -0.14 -13.26
C ARG A 101 -7.28 -0.94 -14.10
N ARG A 102 -8.53 -1.06 -13.65
CA ARG A 102 -9.59 -1.72 -14.42
C ARG A 102 -9.91 -1.00 -15.73
N THR A 103 -9.96 0.33 -15.70
CA THR A 103 -10.36 1.14 -16.86
C THR A 103 -9.19 1.45 -17.81
N LEU A 104 -7.97 1.67 -17.31
CA LEU A 104 -6.83 2.11 -18.13
C LEU A 104 -5.84 0.98 -18.44
N HIS A 105 -5.92 -0.15 -17.73
CA HIS A 105 -5.03 -1.30 -17.88
C HIS A 105 -5.80 -2.62 -18.06
N ASP A 106 -7.11 -2.54 -18.32
CA ASP A 106 -7.99 -3.68 -18.63
C ASP A 106 -7.97 -4.81 -17.59
N GLU A 107 -7.77 -4.49 -16.31
CA GLU A 107 -7.76 -5.51 -15.26
C GLU A 107 -9.13 -6.15 -15.05
N SER A 108 -9.21 -7.45 -15.32
CA SER A 108 -10.40 -8.27 -15.11
C SER A 108 -10.56 -8.70 -13.65
N ASP A 109 -11.74 -9.21 -13.29
CA ASP A 109 -11.94 -9.82 -11.98
C ASP A 109 -11.03 -11.03 -11.72
N ALA A 110 -10.66 -11.76 -12.77
CA ALA A 110 -9.71 -12.86 -12.66
C ALA A 110 -8.32 -12.35 -12.27
N ASP A 111 -7.87 -11.24 -12.87
CA ASP A 111 -6.58 -10.62 -12.56
C ASP A 111 -6.57 -10.10 -11.12
N VAL A 112 -7.62 -9.39 -10.71
CA VAL A 112 -7.74 -8.85 -9.35
C VAL A 112 -7.76 -9.97 -8.32
N LYS A 113 -8.47 -11.07 -8.58
CA LYS A 113 -8.45 -12.26 -7.72
C LYS A 113 -7.06 -12.87 -7.62
N ALA A 114 -6.35 -13.00 -8.74
CA ALA A 114 -4.99 -13.54 -8.75
C ALA A 114 -4.02 -12.67 -7.94
N LYS A 115 -4.12 -11.34 -8.07
CA LYS A 115 -3.34 -10.37 -7.28
C LYS A 115 -3.72 -10.39 -5.79
N ALA A 116 -4.99 -10.51 -5.44
CA ALA A 116 -5.42 -10.65 -4.05
C ALA A 116 -4.84 -11.93 -3.40
N ASN A 117 -4.87 -13.05 -4.13
CA ASN A 117 -4.22 -14.30 -3.70
C ASN A 117 -2.70 -14.15 -3.59
N ALA A 118 -2.08 -13.35 -4.48
CA ALA A 118 -0.67 -13.04 -4.41
C ALA A 118 -0.29 -12.30 -3.13
N VAL A 119 -1.10 -11.35 -2.69
CA VAL A 119 -0.89 -10.66 -1.40
C VAL A 119 -1.08 -11.63 -0.24
N ALA A 120 -2.14 -12.45 -0.26
CA ALA A 120 -2.45 -13.37 0.84
C ALA A 120 -1.40 -14.47 1.08
N ARG A 121 -0.55 -14.78 0.09
CA ARG A 121 0.54 -15.78 0.24
C ARG A 121 1.74 -15.22 1.01
N VAL A 122 1.92 -13.90 0.99
CA VAL A 122 3.00 -13.18 1.68
C VAL A 122 2.46 -12.83 3.06
N LYS A 123 2.74 -13.69 4.05
CA LYS A 123 2.37 -13.48 5.45
C LYS A 123 3.44 -12.72 6.20
#